data_AF-B0QZU5-F1
#
_entry.id   AF-B0QZU5-F1
#
_cell.length_a   1.000
_cell.length_b   1.000
_cell.length_c   1.000
_cell.angle_alpha   90.00
_cell.angle_beta   90.00
_cell.angle_gamma   90.00
#
_symmetry.space_group_name_H-M   'P 1'
#
loop_
_entity.id
_entity.type
_entity.pdbx_description
1 polymer ?
#
loop_
_entity_poly.entity_id
_entity_poly.type
_entity_poly.pdbx_seq_one_letter_code
_entity_poly.pdbx_strand_id
1 'polypeptide(L)'
;MLPLTEENKHVAQLLFSSGTCPRCILRFCGVDLPAPYKHPSKELLNELQKFLEPEKPELILEAPNPPLKKIRLHEDGIDNLSEDGKEGVSVTEDESMAEKPSKLRVCNVCLGILQEFCEKGFITKVCQKVEASGFEFTS
;
A
#
# COMPACT_ATOMS: atom_id res chain seq x y z
N MET A 1 4.27 11.36 12.76
CA MET A 1 2.84 11.00 12.80
C MET A 1 2.18 11.74 11.66
N LEU A 2 1.57 10.97 10.77
CA LEU A 2 0.93 11.48 9.58
C LEU A 2 -0.38 12.19 9.98
N PRO A 3 -0.60 13.45 9.58
CA PRO A 3 -1.78 14.23 9.97
C PRO A 3 -3.01 13.88 9.12
N LEU A 4 -3.34 12.59 9.03
CA LEU A 4 -4.53 12.10 8.34
C LEU A 4 -5.47 11.46 9.37
N THR A 5 -6.77 11.72 9.22
CA THR A 5 -7.83 11.11 10.02
C THR A 5 -8.47 9.94 9.27
N GLU A 6 -9.27 9.12 9.95
CA GLU A 6 -10.00 8.02 9.31
C GLU A 6 -10.91 8.48 8.16
N GLU A 7 -11.45 9.71 8.22
CA GLU A 7 -12.22 10.32 7.13
C GLU A 7 -11.39 10.45 5.84
N ASN A 8 -10.08 10.65 5.96
CA ASN A 8 -9.19 10.76 4.82
C ASN A 8 -8.80 9.40 4.21
N LYS A 9 -9.05 8.29 4.91
CA LYS A 9 -8.48 6.98 4.60
C LYS A 9 -8.87 6.47 3.22
N HIS A 10 -10.14 6.60 2.83
CA HIS A 10 -10.61 6.17 1.51
C HIS A 10 -9.94 6.96 0.37
N VAL A 11 -9.85 8.29 0.51
CA VAL A 11 -9.18 9.15 -0.47
C VAL A 11 -7.69 8.82 -0.54
N ALA A 12 -7.03 8.69 0.62
CA ALA A 12 -5.62 8.35 0.70
C ALA A 12 -5.32 6.98 0.07
N GLN A 13 -6.15 5.97 0.32
CA GLN A 13 -6.00 4.63 -0.23
C GLN A 13 -6.12 4.63 -1.77
N LEU A 14 -7.14 5.31 -2.30
CA LEU A 14 -7.37 5.39 -3.74
C LEU A 14 -6.21 6.12 -4.45
N LEU A 15 -5.79 7.26 -3.91
CA LEU A 15 -4.67 8.02 -4.45
C LEU A 15 -3.36 7.25 -4.36
N PHE A 16 -3.09 6.60 -3.22
CA PHE A 16 -1.87 5.82 -3.04
C PHE A 16 -1.79 4.62 -4.00
N SER A 17 -2.87 3.85 -4.11
CA SER A 17 -2.92 2.68 -5.00
C SER A 17 -2.83 3.04 -6.49
N SER A 18 -3.29 4.23 -6.88
CA SER A 18 -3.13 4.77 -8.25
C SER A 18 -1.77 5.39 -8.55
N GLY A 19 -0.86 5.45 -7.56
CA GLY A 19 0.52 5.94 -7.75
C GLY A 19 0.78 7.39 -7.31
N THR A 20 -0.10 7.98 -6.51
CA THR A 20 0.09 9.33 -5.96
C THR A 20 1.07 9.32 -4.79
N CYS A 21 2.04 10.25 -4.75
CA CYS A 21 3.01 10.33 -3.65
C CYS A 21 2.39 10.87 -2.35
N PRO A 22 2.99 10.55 -1.17
CA PRO A 22 2.45 10.97 0.13
C PRO A 22 2.20 12.48 0.25
N ARG A 23 3.13 13.33 -0.22
CA ARG A 23 2.96 14.79 -0.17
C ARG A 23 1.77 15.27 -1.02
N CYS A 24 1.47 14.64 -2.14
CA CYS A 24 0.28 14.99 -2.91
C CYS A 24 -1.00 14.55 -2.19
N ILE A 25 -0.99 13.37 -1.56
CA ILE A 25 -2.11 12.89 -0.75
C ILE A 25 -2.41 13.87 0.38
N LEU A 26 -1.39 14.34 1.12
CA LEU A 26 -1.56 15.37 2.15
C LEU A 26 -2.26 16.62 1.62
N ARG A 27 -1.92 17.08 0.39
CA ARG A 27 -2.60 18.23 -0.25
C ARG A 27 -4.06 17.93 -0.59
N PHE A 28 -4.35 16.77 -1.18
CA PHE A 28 -5.72 16.37 -1.51
C PHE A 28 -6.58 16.16 -0.26
N CYS A 29 -5.97 15.80 0.87
CA CYS A 29 -6.63 15.68 2.17
C CYS A 29 -6.70 17.00 2.95
N GLY A 30 -6.28 18.14 2.37
CA GLY A 30 -6.41 19.45 3.00
C GLY A 30 -5.49 19.69 4.20
N VAL A 31 -4.32 19.04 4.25
CA VAL A 31 -3.36 19.25 5.32
C VAL A 31 -2.64 20.59 5.11
N ASP A 32 -3.00 21.59 5.91
CA ASP A 32 -2.44 22.95 5.79
C ASP A 32 -1.16 23.19 6.60
N LEU A 33 -0.76 22.22 7.43
CA LEU A 33 0.45 22.32 8.25
C LEU A 33 1.71 22.06 7.41
N PRO A 34 2.70 22.98 7.36
CA PRO A 34 3.91 22.79 6.56
C PRO A 34 4.83 21.67 7.06
N ALA A 35 4.84 21.39 8.37
CA ALA A 35 5.78 20.47 9.00
C ALA A 35 5.74 19.05 8.38
N PRO A 36 4.57 18.39 8.23
CA PRO A 36 4.43 17.10 7.55
C PRO A 36 5.12 17.02 6.19
N TYR A 37 5.04 18.07 5.37
CA TYR A 37 5.63 18.09 4.02
C TYR A 37 7.16 18.09 4.02
N LYS A 38 7.79 18.51 5.12
CA LYS A 38 9.24 18.59 5.26
C LYS A 38 9.87 17.25 5.67
N HIS A 39 9.07 16.24 6.03
CA HIS A 39 9.59 14.92 6.35
C HIS A 39 10.25 14.27 5.12
N PRO A 40 11.30 13.45 5.31
CA PRO A 40 11.92 12.70 4.23
C PRO A 40 10.91 11.82 3.49
N SER A 41 11.00 11.76 2.16
CA SER A 41 10.01 11.06 1.32
C SER A 41 9.83 9.59 1.72
N LYS A 42 10.91 8.92 2.14
CA LYS A 42 10.88 7.52 2.59
C LYS A 42 10.13 7.34 3.92
N GLU A 43 10.29 8.27 4.85
CA GLU A 43 9.59 8.24 6.13
C GLU A 43 8.09 8.47 5.93
N LEU A 44 7.73 9.46 5.09
CA LEU A 44 6.34 9.71 4.72
C LEU A 44 5.69 8.51 4.04
N LEU A 45 6.42 7.80 3.17
CA LEU A 45 5.91 6.59 2.54
C LEU A 45 5.60 5.51 3.58
N ASN A 46 6.54 5.26 4.50
CA ASN A 46 6.37 4.25 5.54
C ASN A 46 5.23 4.60 6.50
N GLU A 47 5.10 5.87 6.90
CA GLU A 47 3.99 6.32 7.75
C GLU A 47 2.64 6.17 7.04
N LEU A 48 2.58 6.51 5.74
CA LEU A 48 1.36 6.35 4.94
C LEU A 48 0.97 4.87 4.78
N GLN A 49 1.93 3.99 4.50
CA GLN A 49 1.67 2.55 4.41
C GLN A 49 1.08 2.02 5.71
N LYS A 50 1.67 2.38 6.86
CA LYS A 50 1.14 2.00 8.18
C LYS A 50 -0.26 2.55 8.45
N PHE A 51 -0.53 3.79 8.05
CA PHE A 51 -1.86 4.39 8.19
C PHE A 51 -2.93 3.68 7.34
N LEU A 52 -2.53 3.15 6.17
CA LEU A 52 -3.41 2.47 5.22
C LEU A 52 -3.53 0.95 5.47
N GLU A 53 -2.73 0.37 6.36
CA GLU A 53 -2.84 -1.05 6.70
C GLU A 53 -4.25 -1.34 7.27
N PRO A 54 -4.94 -2.37 6.77
CA PRO A 54 -6.21 -2.79 7.35
C PRO A 54 -5.98 -3.26 8.79
N GLU A 55 -6.89 -2.92 9.70
CA GLU A 55 -6.92 -3.54 11.02
C GLU A 55 -7.05 -5.05 10.81
N LYS A 56 -6.12 -5.83 11.36
CA LYS A 56 -6.21 -7.29 11.31
C LYS A 56 -7.52 -7.66 12.00
N PRO A 57 -8.42 -8.42 11.35
CA PRO A 57 -9.55 -8.98 12.07
C PRO A 57 -8.96 -9.79 13.22
N GLU A 58 -9.30 -9.42 14.45
CA GLU A 58 -9.13 -10.30 15.60
C GLU A 58 -9.79 -11.61 15.19
N LEU A 59 -9.00 -12.69 15.13
CA LEU A 59 -9.51 -14.01 14.80
C LEU A 59 -10.60 -14.34 15.82
N ILE A 60 -11.86 -14.12 15.45
CA ILE A 60 -13.00 -14.66 16.18
C ILE A 60 -12.79 -16.18 16.10
N LEU A 61 -12.35 -16.78 17.20
CA LEU A 61 -12.28 -18.23 17.35
C LEU A 61 -13.68 -18.76 17.05
N GLU A 62 -13.86 -19.30 15.85
CA GLU A 62 -15.13 -19.90 15.44
C GLU A 62 -15.49 -20.98 16.46
N ALA A 63 -16.66 -20.81 17.08
CA ALA A 63 -17.27 -21.84 17.90
C ALA A 63 -17.40 -23.13 17.07
N PRO A 64 -17.23 -24.32 17.67
CA PRO A 64 -17.29 -25.58 16.93
C PRO A 64 -18.64 -25.69 16.21
N ASN A 65 -18.61 -25.81 14.87
CA ASN A 65 -19.78 -26.06 14.05
C ASN A 65 -20.60 -27.23 14.65
N PRO A 66 -21.92 -27.08 14.91
CA PRO A 66 -22.75 -28.21 15.30
C PRO A 66 -22.81 -29.22 14.15
N PRO A 67 -22.87 -30.54 14.45
CA PRO A 67 -22.72 -31.57 13.45
C PRO A 67 -23.85 -31.50 12.42
N LEU A 68 -23.47 -31.40 11.14
CA LEU A 68 -24.39 -31.49 10.01
C LEU A 68 -25.07 -32.88 10.02
N LYS A 69 -26.37 -32.91 10.29
CA LYS A 69 -27.19 -34.12 10.14
C LYS A 69 -27.18 -34.55 8.68
N LYS A 70 -26.44 -35.60 8.36
CA LYS A 70 -26.53 -36.30 7.08
C LYS A 70 -27.92 -36.94 6.99
N ILE A 71 -28.76 -36.45 6.07
CA ILE A 71 -29.98 -37.14 5.69
C ILE A 71 -29.56 -38.41 4.94
N ARG A 72 -29.97 -39.57 5.46
CA ARG A 72 -29.70 -40.88 4.90
C ARG A 72 -30.85 -41.23 3.95
N LEU A 73 -30.66 -41.07 2.65
CA LEU A 73 -31.54 -41.67 1.64
C LEU A 73 -31.00 -43.06 1.33
N HIS A 74 -31.79 -44.09 1.63
CA HIS A 74 -31.52 -45.47 1.26
C HIS A 74 -31.97 -45.72 -0.19
N GLU A 75 -31.21 -46.56 -0.85
CA GLU A 75 -31.13 -46.83 -2.29
C GLU A 75 -32.29 -47.68 -2.83
N ASP A 76 -32.57 -47.51 -4.13
CA ASP A 76 -33.04 -48.58 -5.01
C ASP A 76 -32.39 -48.43 -6.40
N GLY A 77 -31.48 -49.36 -6.72
CA GLY A 77 -31.49 -50.04 -8.03
C GLY A 77 -30.63 -49.53 -9.20
N ILE A 78 -29.58 -50.35 -9.49
CA ILE A 78 -29.12 -50.81 -10.83
C ILE A 78 -27.83 -50.17 -11.39
N ASP A 79 -26.74 -50.94 -11.21
CA ASP A 79 -25.65 -51.34 -12.12
C ASP A 79 -24.97 -50.35 -13.08
N ASN A 80 -23.68 -50.05 -12.84
CA ASN A 80 -22.51 -50.67 -13.54
C ASN A 80 -21.20 -49.86 -13.43
N LEU A 81 -20.14 -50.56 -13.01
CA LEU A 81 -18.73 -50.55 -13.50
C LEU A 81 -17.95 -49.22 -13.62
N SER A 82 -16.89 -49.05 -12.80
CA SER A 82 -15.45 -49.19 -13.17
C SER A 82 -14.49 -48.35 -12.29
N GLU A 83 -13.24 -48.84 -12.22
CA GLU A 83 -12.15 -48.66 -11.24
C GLU A 83 -11.33 -47.35 -11.28
N ASP A 84 -10.53 -47.18 -10.19
CA ASP A 84 -9.28 -46.42 -10.02
C ASP A 84 -9.33 -44.88 -10.11
N GLY A 85 -8.61 -44.10 -9.31
CA GLY A 85 -7.53 -44.28 -8.36
C GLY A 85 -7.03 -42.86 -7.96
N LYS A 86 -6.40 -42.74 -6.79
CA LYS A 86 -5.84 -41.51 -6.19
C LYS A 86 -5.11 -40.57 -7.17
N GLU A 87 -5.17 -39.26 -6.95
CA GLU A 87 -3.99 -38.42 -6.61
C GLU A 87 -4.40 -36.98 -6.29
N GLY A 88 -3.93 -36.47 -5.14
CA GLY A 88 -4.03 -35.07 -4.78
C GLY A 88 -2.90 -34.29 -5.44
N VAL A 89 -3.22 -33.13 -6.01
CA VAL A 89 -2.21 -32.15 -6.42
C VAL A 89 -2.54 -30.83 -5.77
N SER A 90 -1.75 -30.54 -4.73
CA SER A 90 -1.58 -29.22 -4.13
C SER A 90 -1.07 -28.26 -5.20
N VAL A 91 -1.90 -27.29 -5.59
CA VAL A 91 -1.41 -26.10 -6.28
C VAL A 91 -0.93 -25.14 -5.19
N THR A 92 0.38 -25.16 -4.98
CA THR A 92 1.13 -24.13 -4.26
C THR A 92 1.03 -22.84 -5.07
N GLU A 93 0.14 -21.94 -4.67
CA GLU A 93 0.19 -20.54 -5.12
C GLU A 93 1.27 -19.83 -4.30
N ASP A 94 2.47 -19.94 -4.84
CA ASP A 94 3.51 -18.92 -4.94
C ASP A 94 3.50 -17.87 -3.82
N GLU A 95 4.39 -18.07 -2.84
CA GLU A 95 4.84 -17.02 -1.95
C GLU A 95 5.42 -15.89 -2.80
N SER A 96 4.59 -14.90 -3.13
CA SER A 96 5.07 -13.64 -3.68
C SER A 96 5.88 -12.95 -2.59
N MET A 97 7.18 -13.26 -2.56
CA MET A 97 8.19 -12.57 -1.79
C MET A 97 8.11 -11.09 -2.16
N ALA A 98 7.39 -10.33 -1.33
CA ALA A 98 7.18 -8.91 -1.51
C ALA A 98 8.55 -8.22 -1.64
N GLU A 99 8.88 -7.86 -2.88
CA GLU A 99 10.08 -7.11 -3.19
C GLU A 99 10.07 -5.81 -2.35
N LYS A 100 11.13 -5.63 -1.58
CA LYS A 100 11.38 -4.45 -0.74
C LYS A 100 11.08 -3.16 -1.54
N PRO A 101 10.28 -2.21 -1.01
CA PRO A 101 9.97 -0.99 -1.74
C PRO A 101 11.18 -0.05 -1.66
N SER A 102 12.16 -0.25 -2.54
CA SER A 102 13.43 0.48 -2.48
C SER A 102 13.49 1.70 -3.38
N LYS A 103 12.46 1.95 -4.21
CA LYS A 103 12.31 3.21 -4.97
C LYS A 103 10.87 3.70 -4.95
N LEU A 104 10.70 4.95 -4.54
CA LEU A 104 9.45 5.69 -4.74
C LEU A 104 9.16 5.75 -6.24
N ARG A 105 8.00 5.25 -6.67
CA ARG A 105 7.54 5.40 -8.05
C ARG A 105 7.31 6.89 -8.35
N VAL A 106 7.46 7.29 -9.61
CA VAL A 106 7.17 8.67 -10.03
C VAL A 106 5.68 8.95 -9.80
N CYS A 107 5.39 10.04 -9.10
CA CYS A 107 4.01 10.44 -8.81
C CYS A 107 3.26 10.76 -10.10
N ASN A 108 2.10 10.13 -10.32
CA ASN A 108 1.22 10.41 -11.46
C ASN A 108 0.59 11.83 -11.43
N VAL A 109 0.58 12.50 -10.27
CA VAL A 109 0.04 13.87 -10.12
C VAL A 109 1.11 14.94 -10.30
N CYS A 110 2.21 14.86 -9.55
CA CYS A 110 3.22 15.93 -9.51
C CYS A 110 4.47 15.63 -10.31
N LEU A 111 4.57 14.46 -10.96
CA LEU A 111 5.69 14.09 -11.85
C LEU A 111 7.07 14.26 -11.20
N GLY A 112 7.17 14.04 -9.88
CA GLY A 112 8.42 14.15 -9.13
C GLY A 112 8.65 15.46 -8.38
N ILE A 113 7.85 16.50 -8.62
CA ILE A 113 8.04 17.84 -8.01
C ILE A 113 8.06 17.78 -6.49
N LEU A 114 7.09 17.07 -5.89
CA LEU A 114 6.99 16.87 -4.44
C LEU A 114 7.64 15.54 -4.00
N GLN A 115 8.64 15.06 -4.75
CA GLN A 115 9.45 13.89 -4.44
C GLN A 115 10.92 14.31 -4.41
N GLU A 116 11.73 13.94 -5.41
CA GLU A 116 13.15 14.28 -5.46
C GLU A 116 13.40 15.80 -5.56
N PHE A 117 12.58 16.52 -6.32
CA PHE A 117 12.81 17.94 -6.61
C PHE A 117 12.52 18.88 -5.43
N CYS A 118 11.85 18.41 -4.38
CA CYS A 118 11.65 19.17 -3.15
C CYS A 118 12.55 18.70 -2.00
N GLU A 119 13.46 17.75 -2.25
CA GLU A 119 14.41 17.25 -1.25
C GLU A 119 15.70 18.06 -1.25
N LYS A 120 16.39 18.06 -0.11
CA LYS A 120 17.64 18.81 0.10
C LYS A 120 18.67 18.56 -1.01
N GLY A 121 18.80 17.32 -1.47
CA GLY A 121 19.78 16.95 -2.50
C GLY A 121 19.59 17.69 -3.83
N PHE A 122 18.36 17.89 -4.29
CA PHE A 122 18.10 18.67 -5.49
C PHE A 122 18.32 20.16 -5.25
N ILE A 123 17.80 20.69 -4.14
CA ILE A 123 17.94 22.11 -3.79
C ILE A 123 19.41 22.51 -3.65
N THR A 124 20.26 21.67 -3.04
CA THR A 124 21.71 21.92 -2.97
C THR A 124 22.33 22.06 -4.36
N LYS A 125 21.94 21.25 -5.35
CA LYS A 125 22.44 21.37 -6.72
C LYS A 125 21.98 22.69 -7.37
N VAL A 126 20.76 23.12 -7.09
CA VAL A 126 20.25 24.43 -7.53
C VAL A 126 21.07 25.55 -6.91
N CYS A 127 21.30 25.53 -5.59
CA CYS A 127 22.11 26.53 -4.89
C CYS A 127 23.53 26.60 -5.44
N GLN A 128 24.20 25.45 -5.65
CA GLN A 128 25.54 25.40 -6.25
C GLN A 128 25.57 26.05 -7.64
N LYS A 129 24.51 25.89 -8.43
CA LYS A 129 24.41 26.53 -9.75
C LYS A 129 24.22 28.05 -9.65
N VAL A 130 23.45 28.51 -8.67
CA VAL A 130 23.26 29.95 -8.39
C VAL A 130 24.57 30.58 -7.91
N GLU A 131 25.25 29.95 -6.94
CA GLU A 131 26.54 30.40 -6.40
C GLU A 131 27.61 30.52 -7.50
N ALA A 132 27.68 29.54 -8.40
CA ALA A 132 28.61 29.55 -9.53
C ALA A 132 28.37 30.70 -10.54
N SER A 133 27.24 31.41 -10.43
CA SER A 133 26.92 32.54 -11.31
C SER A 133 27.51 33.87 -10.84
N GLY A 134 28.03 33.96 -9.60
CA GLY A 134 28.74 35.14 -9.10
C GLY A 134 27.87 36.38 -8.90
N PHE A 135 26.56 36.21 -8.68
CA PHE A 135 25.68 37.32 -8.34
C PHE A 135 25.90 37.78 -6.89
N GLU A 136 25.82 39.08 -6.66
CA GLU A 136 25.71 39.66 -5.33
C GLU A 136 24.22 39.87 -5.00
N PHE A 137 23.71 39.19 -3.97
CA PHE A 137 22.33 39.32 -3.50
C PHE A 137 22.25 39.06 -1.99
N THR A 138 21.26 39.65 -1.32
CA THR A 138 20.99 39.46 0.12
C THR A 138 19.70 38.71 0.40
N SER A 139 18.85 38.49 -0.62
CA SER A 139 17.63 37.69 -0.61
C SER A 139 17.13 37.44 -2.02
#